data_AF-A0A7W1QLE7-F1
#
_entry.id   AF-A0A7W1QLE7-F1
#
_cell.length_a   1.000
_cell.length_b   1.000
_cell.length_c   1.000
_cell.angle_alpha   90.00
_cell.angle_beta   90.00
_cell.angle_gamma   90.00
#
_symmetry.space_group_name_H-M   'P 1'
#
loop_
_entity.id
_entity.type
_entity.pdbx_description
1 polymer ?
#
loop_
_entity_poly.entity_id
_entity_poly.type
_entity_poly.pdbx_seq_one_letter_code
_entity_poly.pdbx_strand_id
1 'polypeptide(L)'
;MRWARRLMAACLTAAAVSCQDTLKPSPPGDIAPVAVAYVCGNDFDLQSLGPAALTTEYAVAGTTEHGELVLPPRGAEGAPSETRLTTLHQGTLKVSYRNKEIASVGNADLACPSPPAAQEPEATVGEWSAPFDWPVVAVHLHLLPSGQLLSWGRIGEPQVWDPATGVFTVAASASMLFCSGHAFLPDGRLLVTGGHLSDHHGLPDANIFDATTRGWTGVAPMSRGRWYPTSTTLPDGEVLTLAGRDEEGAEVEIPEVWTGSHWRSLTGAARALPYYPRAFVAPNGLVFYAGELAQTSYLDPAGTGAWTPVATSRYGRRDYGSAVMYRPGRVLIVGGSDPPDGPPTSTAEVIDLTSTTPAWRYTGSMAHARRQFNATLLADGSVLATGGTSAGGFSDPGGAVHLAEVWSPATEVWSPLAGNRVTRVYHSTTLLLPDGRVLHGGSGDGVGLPRELSAEILSPPYLFRGPRPSITDAPDAIVYGQPFSVTTVDAPRIVRATLVRLGSVTHGFDQNQRFLELSFQRAAGGLTVTAPSSGSVAPPGHYMLFFLNGNGVPSKARIIRIG
;
A
#
# COMPACT_ATOMS: atom_id res chain seq x y z
N MET A 1 12.07 38.31 -22.86
CA MET A 1 11.67 38.71 -21.48
C MET A 1 11.23 37.54 -20.57
N ARG A 2 11.84 36.34 -20.65
CA ARG A 2 11.61 35.23 -19.69
C ARG A 2 12.88 34.51 -19.21
N TRP A 3 14.06 35.11 -19.41
CA TRP A 3 15.35 34.54 -18.98
C TRP A 3 16.02 35.27 -17.81
N ALA A 4 15.50 36.42 -17.37
CA ALA A 4 16.11 37.25 -16.31
C ALA A 4 15.63 36.96 -14.87
N ARG A 5 14.83 35.91 -14.62
CA ARG A 5 14.26 35.62 -13.29
C ARG A 5 14.77 34.35 -12.60
N ARG A 6 15.71 33.61 -13.20
CA ARG A 6 16.32 32.41 -12.56
C ARG A 6 17.69 32.65 -11.93
N LEU A 7 18.29 33.82 -12.13
CA LEU A 7 19.59 34.18 -11.52
C LEU A 7 19.47 35.04 -10.24
N MET A 8 18.29 35.54 -9.87
CA MET A 8 18.11 36.38 -8.66
C MET A 8 17.63 35.61 -7.41
N ALA A 9 17.27 34.33 -7.52
CA ALA A 9 16.70 33.59 -6.38
C ALA A 9 17.75 32.80 -5.55
N ALA A 10 19.00 32.71 -5.99
CA ALA A 10 20.06 32.00 -5.26
C ALA A 10 21.00 32.93 -4.46
N CYS A 11 20.77 34.26 -4.47
CA CYS A 11 21.60 35.24 -3.74
C CYS A 11 20.93 35.85 -2.50
N LEU A 12 19.84 35.28 -2.01
CA LEU A 12 19.17 35.75 -0.79
C LEU A 12 19.00 34.58 0.19
N THR A 13 20.12 34.15 0.80
CA THR A 13 20.23 33.76 2.22
C THR A 13 21.61 33.13 2.48
N ALA A 14 22.48 33.93 3.13
CA ALA A 14 23.69 33.58 3.90
C ALA A 14 24.91 34.40 3.44
N ALA A 15 25.37 35.25 4.35
CA ALA A 15 26.65 35.98 4.39
C ALA A 15 27.23 36.51 3.07
N ALA A 16 27.17 37.83 2.91
CA ALA A 16 27.92 38.58 1.91
C ALA A 16 29.42 38.26 1.98
N VAL A 17 29.90 37.41 1.08
CA VAL A 17 31.28 37.41 0.62
C VAL A 17 31.23 37.72 -0.88
N SER A 18 31.87 38.82 -1.23
CA SER A 18 32.12 39.31 -2.59
C SER A 18 32.53 38.17 -3.53
N CYS A 19 31.68 37.82 -4.51
CA CYS A 19 32.07 37.01 -5.68
C CYS A 19 32.85 37.83 -6.73
N GLN A 20 33.35 39.03 -6.39
CA GLN A 20 34.00 39.93 -7.35
C GLN A 20 35.54 39.96 -7.24
N ASP A 21 36.17 39.31 -6.27
CA ASP A 21 37.59 39.55 -5.96
C ASP A 21 38.62 38.56 -6.54
N THR A 22 38.29 37.71 -7.53
CA THR A 22 39.29 36.79 -8.15
C THR A 22 39.47 36.92 -9.66
N LEU A 23 38.81 37.87 -10.34
CA LEU A 23 39.09 38.12 -11.75
C LEU A 23 40.35 38.99 -11.90
N LYS A 24 41.53 38.36 -12.05
CA LYS A 24 42.73 39.02 -12.56
C LYS A 24 42.73 38.97 -14.10
N PRO A 25 42.54 40.09 -14.82
CA PRO A 25 42.83 40.15 -16.25
C PRO A 25 44.34 40.20 -16.50
N SER A 26 44.81 39.50 -17.54
CA SER A 26 46.20 39.56 -18.03
C SER A 26 46.42 40.68 -19.07
N PRO A 27 47.58 41.38 -19.11
CA PRO A 27 47.93 42.38 -20.13
C PRO A 27 48.51 41.75 -21.43
N PRO A 28 48.64 42.51 -22.55
CA PRO A 28 48.05 42.16 -23.85
C PRO A 28 48.99 41.55 -24.90
N GLY A 29 48.37 40.89 -25.90
CA GLY A 29 48.96 40.52 -27.20
C GLY A 29 48.69 39.05 -27.56
N ASP A 30 47.72 38.81 -28.45
CA ASP A 30 47.42 37.55 -29.17
C ASP A 30 46.45 36.51 -28.56
N ILE A 31 45.90 36.68 -27.36
CA ILE A 31 44.88 35.75 -26.82
C ILE A 31 43.66 36.45 -26.23
N ALA A 32 42.50 35.81 -26.39
CA ALA A 32 41.27 36.24 -25.72
C ALA A 32 41.34 35.98 -24.21
N PRO A 33 40.64 36.77 -23.38
CA PRO A 33 40.65 36.57 -21.93
C PRO A 33 40.15 35.18 -21.56
N VAL A 34 40.92 34.49 -20.72
CA VAL A 34 40.51 33.26 -20.03
C VAL A 34 40.28 33.61 -18.57
N ALA A 35 39.04 33.43 -18.10
CA ALA A 35 38.70 33.55 -16.68
C ALA A 35 38.72 32.15 -16.06
N VAL A 36 39.19 32.04 -14.82
CA VAL A 36 39.16 30.80 -14.05
C VAL A 36 38.47 31.11 -12.72
N ALA A 37 37.57 30.24 -12.30
CA ALA A 37 36.85 30.35 -11.04
C ALA A 37 36.91 29.03 -10.28
N TYR A 38 37.20 29.09 -8.98
CA TYR A 38 37.04 27.94 -8.09
C TYR A 38 35.55 27.72 -7.82
N VAL A 39 35.11 26.47 -7.86
CA VAL A 39 33.71 26.09 -7.64
C VAL A 39 33.56 25.50 -6.24
N CYS A 40 34.09 24.30 -6.04
CA CYS A 40 34.03 23.52 -4.80
C CYS A 40 34.90 22.26 -4.96
N GLY A 41 35.25 21.57 -3.87
CA GLY A 41 36.10 20.38 -3.88
C GLY A 41 37.41 20.65 -4.61
N ASN A 42 37.58 20.00 -5.76
CA ASN A 42 38.71 20.20 -6.67
C ASN A 42 38.29 20.75 -8.04
N ASP A 43 37.08 21.29 -8.14
CA ASP A 43 36.45 21.76 -9.37
C ASP A 43 36.73 23.24 -9.62
N PHE A 44 37.07 23.53 -10.87
CA PHE A 44 37.28 24.87 -11.40
C PHE A 44 36.53 25.04 -12.72
N ASP A 45 35.93 26.21 -12.94
CA ASP A 45 35.40 26.60 -14.24
C ASP A 45 36.38 27.49 -14.97
N LEU A 46 36.61 27.18 -16.24
CA LEU A 46 37.39 27.99 -17.15
C LEU A 46 36.47 28.54 -18.23
N GLN A 47 36.52 29.86 -18.41
CA GLN A 47 35.71 30.56 -19.40
C GLN A 47 36.59 31.25 -20.43
N SER A 48 36.28 31.06 -21.71
CA SER A 48 36.98 31.72 -22.83
C SER A 48 36.03 32.58 -23.66
N LEU A 49 36.47 33.81 -23.95
CA LEU A 49 35.76 34.74 -24.85
C LEU A 49 36.33 34.72 -26.29
N GLY A 50 37.24 33.80 -26.60
CA GLY A 50 37.92 33.75 -27.89
C GLY A 50 37.03 33.28 -29.03
N PRO A 51 37.21 33.82 -30.26
CA PRO A 51 36.46 33.36 -31.43
C PRO A 51 36.95 31.99 -31.96
N ALA A 52 38.08 31.48 -31.47
CA ALA A 52 38.64 30.19 -31.81
C ALA A 52 38.90 29.36 -30.55
N ALA A 53 38.96 28.04 -30.69
CA ALA A 53 39.38 27.15 -29.61
C ALA A 53 40.81 27.50 -29.17
N LEU A 54 41.06 27.42 -27.87
CA LEU A 54 42.34 27.74 -27.26
C LEU A 54 42.84 26.53 -26.46
N THR A 55 43.96 25.96 -26.88
CA THR A 55 44.65 24.92 -26.13
C THR A 55 45.50 25.53 -25.04
N THR A 56 45.19 25.25 -23.78
CA THR A 56 45.95 25.69 -22.60
C THR A 56 46.58 24.50 -21.89
N GLU A 57 47.56 24.77 -21.04
CA GLU A 57 48.14 23.80 -20.11
C GLU A 57 47.68 24.17 -18.70
N TYR A 58 47.49 23.18 -17.83
CA TYR A 58 47.23 23.40 -16.42
C TYR A 58 48.23 22.65 -15.54
N ALA A 59 48.46 23.17 -14.34
CA ALA A 59 49.20 22.50 -13.28
C ALA A 59 48.65 22.87 -11.91
N VAL A 60 48.70 21.94 -10.95
CA VAL A 60 48.33 22.19 -9.56
C VAL A 60 49.58 22.46 -8.74
N ALA A 61 49.72 23.68 -8.24
CA ALA A 61 50.92 24.13 -7.54
C ALA A 61 51.22 23.26 -6.31
N GLY A 62 52.49 22.85 -6.17
CA GLY A 62 52.94 21.99 -5.08
C GLY A 62 52.73 20.49 -5.31
N THR A 63 52.28 20.09 -6.50
CA THR A 63 52.03 18.68 -6.86
C THR A 63 52.68 18.34 -8.21
N THR A 64 52.63 17.07 -8.61
CA THR A 64 53.05 16.62 -9.96
C THR A 64 51.92 16.68 -10.99
N GLU A 65 50.72 17.10 -10.60
CA GLU A 65 49.56 17.13 -11.49
C GLU A 65 49.64 18.26 -12.51
N HIS A 66 49.57 17.89 -13.78
CA HIS A 66 49.55 18.78 -14.92
C HIS A 66 48.86 18.11 -16.12
N GLY A 67 48.40 18.92 -17.07
CA GLY A 67 47.78 18.40 -18.29
C GLY A 67 47.45 19.50 -19.29
N GLU A 68 46.87 19.09 -20.41
CA GLU A 68 46.41 19.98 -21.48
C GLU A 68 44.88 20.08 -21.43
N LEU A 69 44.35 21.27 -21.69
CA LEU A 69 42.92 21.56 -21.72
C LEU A 69 42.58 22.37 -22.96
N VAL A 70 41.60 21.92 -23.74
CA VAL A 70 41.11 22.68 -24.89
C VAL A 70 39.86 23.45 -24.47
N LEU A 71 39.97 24.78 -24.45
CA LEU A 71 38.84 25.68 -24.22
C LEU A 71 38.12 25.94 -25.56
N PRO A 72 36.81 25.64 -25.68
CA PRO A 72 36.06 25.89 -26.90
C PRO A 72 36.02 27.38 -27.28
N PRO A 73 35.75 27.73 -28.56
CA PRO A 73 35.43 29.10 -28.92
C PRO A 73 34.16 29.56 -28.20
N ARG A 74 34.00 30.88 -28.05
CA ARG A 74 32.79 31.50 -27.51
C ARG A 74 31.52 30.98 -28.21
N GLY A 75 30.43 30.86 -27.45
CA GLY A 75 29.13 30.43 -27.94
C GLY A 75 28.42 31.47 -28.82
N ALA A 76 27.24 31.10 -29.30
CA ALA A 76 26.36 32.00 -30.04
C ALA A 76 26.05 33.28 -29.23
N GLU A 77 25.84 34.40 -29.92
CA GLU A 77 25.55 35.71 -29.31
C GLU A 77 26.65 36.27 -28.40
N GLY A 78 27.88 35.72 -28.44
CA GLY A 78 29.03 36.25 -27.71
C GLY A 78 29.16 35.77 -26.27
N ALA A 79 28.38 34.76 -25.86
CA ALA A 79 28.52 34.13 -24.54
C ALA A 79 29.89 33.43 -24.40
N PRO A 80 30.59 33.54 -23.25
CA PRO A 80 31.82 32.78 -23.02
C PRO A 80 31.53 31.28 -23.13
N SER A 81 32.49 30.52 -23.68
CA SER A 81 32.49 29.08 -23.48
C SER A 81 32.83 28.78 -22.03
N GLU A 82 32.36 27.65 -21.52
CA GLU A 82 32.63 27.19 -20.17
C GLU A 82 33.14 25.76 -20.22
N THR A 83 34.20 25.47 -19.48
CA THR A 83 34.82 24.15 -19.38
C THR A 83 35.13 23.89 -17.92
N ARG A 84 34.53 22.83 -17.37
CA ARG A 84 34.82 22.40 -16.00
C ARG A 84 36.02 21.47 -15.97
N LEU A 85 36.96 21.77 -15.08
CA LEU A 85 38.13 20.97 -14.76
C LEU A 85 38.05 20.51 -13.31
N THR A 86 38.12 19.21 -13.08
CA THR A 86 38.29 18.62 -11.74
C THR A 86 39.74 18.18 -11.59
N THR A 87 40.43 18.73 -10.61
CA THR A 87 41.80 18.35 -10.26
C THR A 87 41.83 17.13 -9.33
N LEU A 88 42.89 16.34 -9.39
CA LEU A 88 43.07 15.17 -8.50
C LEU A 88 43.55 15.61 -7.12
N HIS A 89 44.36 16.67 -7.05
CA HIS A 89 44.95 17.18 -5.82
C HIS A 89 44.44 18.58 -5.49
N GLN A 90 44.33 18.85 -4.19
CA GLN A 90 44.07 20.21 -3.70
C GLN A 90 45.30 21.09 -3.90
N GLY A 91 45.09 22.29 -4.44
CA GLY A 91 46.15 23.28 -4.61
C GLY A 91 45.72 24.42 -5.53
N THR A 92 46.61 25.39 -5.73
CA THR A 92 46.37 26.49 -6.67
C THR A 92 46.45 25.98 -8.11
N LEU A 93 45.33 26.08 -8.83
CA LEU A 93 45.28 25.79 -10.27
C LEU A 93 45.95 26.92 -11.04
N LYS A 94 47.01 26.58 -11.77
CA LYS A 94 47.69 27.48 -12.70
C LYS A 94 47.34 27.07 -14.12
N VAL A 95 46.91 28.03 -14.93
CA VAL A 95 46.60 27.83 -16.35
C VAL A 95 47.59 28.65 -17.17
N SER A 96 48.22 28.02 -18.15
CA SER A 96 49.25 28.60 -18.99
C SER A 96 48.91 28.44 -20.48
N TYR A 97 49.44 29.35 -21.30
CA TYR A 97 49.39 29.25 -22.75
C TYR A 97 50.79 29.53 -23.31
N ARG A 98 51.31 28.61 -24.14
CA ARG A 98 52.68 28.70 -24.70
C ARG A 98 53.73 29.00 -23.62
N ASN A 99 53.72 28.24 -22.53
CA ASN A 99 54.61 28.39 -21.36
C ASN A 99 54.50 29.71 -20.58
N LYS A 100 53.44 30.51 -20.78
CA LYS A 100 53.16 31.72 -19.99
C LYS A 100 51.90 31.52 -19.15
N GLU A 101 51.98 31.74 -17.84
CA GLU A 101 50.82 31.71 -16.93
C GLU A 101 49.82 32.82 -17.33
N ILE A 102 48.56 32.44 -17.56
CA ILE A 102 47.47 33.34 -17.96
C ILE A 102 46.38 33.48 -16.90
N ALA A 103 46.26 32.49 -16.00
CA ALA A 103 45.37 32.54 -14.85
C ALA A 103 45.90 31.66 -13.71
N SER A 104 45.58 32.03 -12.47
CA SER A 104 46.02 31.33 -11.27
C SER A 104 44.97 31.51 -10.17
N VAL A 105 44.35 30.41 -9.73
CA VAL A 105 43.22 30.42 -8.80
C VAL A 105 43.43 29.39 -7.70
N GLY A 106 43.37 29.84 -6.45
CA GLY A 106 43.50 28.97 -5.28
C GLY A 106 42.26 28.09 -5.11
N ASN A 107 42.48 26.83 -4.74
CA ASN A 107 41.43 26.00 -4.17
C ASN A 107 41.06 26.54 -2.78
N ALA A 108 39.79 26.87 -2.55
CA ALA A 108 39.33 27.43 -1.27
C ALA A 108 38.81 26.39 -0.27
N ASP A 109 38.99 25.09 -0.55
CA ASP A 109 38.62 23.95 0.31
C ASP A 109 37.14 23.93 0.74
N LEU A 110 36.26 24.47 -0.11
CA LEU A 110 34.81 24.42 0.07
C LEU A 110 34.25 23.08 -0.41
N ALA A 111 33.53 22.33 0.42
CA ALA A 111 32.86 21.10 -0.01
C ALA A 111 31.81 21.37 -1.11
N CYS A 112 31.73 20.49 -2.12
CA CYS A 112 30.67 20.59 -3.12
C CYS A 112 29.30 20.30 -2.50
N PRO A 113 28.26 21.09 -2.82
CA PRO A 113 26.91 20.75 -2.42
C PRO A 113 26.57 19.37 -3.01
N SER A 114 26.30 18.41 -2.14
CA SER A 114 25.78 17.12 -2.59
C SER A 114 24.44 17.37 -3.28
N PRO A 115 24.19 16.80 -4.48
CA PRO A 115 22.83 16.73 -4.98
C PRO A 115 21.96 16.10 -3.88
N PRO A 116 20.70 16.55 -3.68
CA PRO A 116 19.78 15.72 -2.90
C PRO A 116 19.85 14.32 -3.49
N ALA A 117 20.07 13.31 -2.64
CA ALA A 117 20.14 11.93 -3.09
C ALA A 117 18.94 11.70 -4.01
N ALA A 118 19.19 11.34 -5.27
CA ALA A 118 18.11 11.03 -6.20
C ALA A 118 17.31 9.91 -5.53
N GLN A 119 16.10 10.24 -5.08
CA GLN A 119 15.22 9.25 -4.50
C GLN A 119 14.86 8.32 -5.64
N GLU A 120 15.28 7.05 -5.54
CA GLU A 120 14.96 5.99 -6.51
C GLU A 120 13.47 6.12 -6.91
N PRO A 121 13.12 6.12 -8.21
CA PRO A 121 11.74 6.30 -8.65
C PRO A 121 10.73 5.42 -7.88
N GLU A 122 11.15 4.20 -7.54
CA GLU A 122 10.42 3.20 -6.77
C GLU A 122 10.09 3.68 -5.35
N ALA A 123 10.88 4.57 -4.74
CA ALA A 123 10.55 5.17 -3.45
C ALA A 123 9.38 6.18 -3.51
N THR A 124 8.91 6.48 -4.72
CA THR A 124 7.68 7.23 -5.00
C THR A 124 6.55 6.31 -5.47
N VAL A 125 6.81 5.43 -6.44
CA VAL A 125 5.75 4.67 -7.13
C VAL A 125 5.73 3.16 -6.82
N GLY A 126 6.73 2.63 -6.14
CA GLY A 126 6.90 1.20 -5.89
C GLY A 126 7.32 0.42 -7.14
N GLU A 127 7.38 -0.90 -7.03
CA GLU A 127 7.82 -1.79 -8.11
C GLU A 127 6.97 -3.08 -8.12
N TRP A 128 6.53 -3.49 -9.31
CA TRP A 128 5.87 -4.78 -9.51
C TRP A 128 6.86 -5.84 -9.98
N SER A 129 6.78 -7.04 -9.40
CA SER A 129 7.48 -8.22 -9.91
C SER A 129 7.03 -8.59 -11.32
N ALA A 130 7.79 -9.45 -11.99
CA ALA A 130 7.24 -10.19 -13.12
C ALA A 130 6.06 -11.07 -12.63
N PRO A 131 5.06 -11.33 -13.50
CA PRO A 131 4.03 -12.32 -13.21
C PRO A 131 4.64 -13.71 -13.02
N PHE A 132 4.06 -14.49 -12.11
CA PHE A 132 4.42 -15.88 -11.86
C PHE A 132 3.16 -16.74 -11.76
N ASP A 133 3.32 -18.03 -12.05
CA ASP A 133 2.20 -18.96 -12.16
C ASP A 133 1.52 -19.23 -10.81
N TRP A 134 0.21 -19.40 -10.86
CA TRP A 134 -0.67 -19.78 -9.77
C TRP A 134 -1.55 -20.95 -10.24
N PRO A 135 -1.64 -22.07 -9.49
CA PRO A 135 -2.31 -23.29 -9.93
C PRO A 135 -3.83 -23.19 -10.12
N VAL A 136 -4.46 -22.16 -9.56
CA VAL A 136 -5.91 -21.87 -9.64
C VAL A 136 -6.13 -20.38 -9.86
N VAL A 137 -7.32 -19.97 -10.29
CA VAL A 137 -7.64 -18.53 -10.23
C VAL A 137 -7.88 -18.21 -8.76
N ALA A 138 -7.06 -17.33 -8.17
CA ALA A 138 -7.14 -16.97 -6.75
C ALA A 138 -8.33 -16.03 -6.48
N VAL A 139 -9.57 -16.53 -6.67
CA VAL A 139 -10.81 -15.76 -6.45
C VAL A 139 -11.05 -15.49 -4.96
N HIS A 140 -10.63 -16.43 -4.12
CA HIS A 140 -10.57 -16.31 -2.67
C HIS A 140 -9.11 -16.43 -2.25
N LEU A 141 -8.65 -15.55 -1.36
CA LEU A 141 -7.26 -15.49 -0.92
C LEU A 141 -7.18 -15.10 0.57
N HIS A 142 -6.40 -15.87 1.34
CA HIS A 142 -6.35 -15.77 2.80
C HIS A 142 -4.91 -15.85 3.29
N LEU A 143 -4.50 -14.94 4.19
CA LEU A 143 -3.24 -15.05 4.89
C LEU A 143 -3.42 -15.88 6.16
N LEU A 144 -2.75 -17.03 6.24
CA LEU A 144 -2.83 -17.93 7.37
C LEU A 144 -1.90 -17.47 8.52
N PRO A 145 -2.16 -17.87 9.78
CA PRO A 145 -1.29 -17.56 10.92
C PRO A 145 0.18 -18.00 10.74
N SER A 146 0.44 -19.01 9.90
CA SER A 146 1.78 -19.47 9.55
C SER A 146 2.55 -18.55 8.60
N GLY A 147 1.88 -17.55 8.01
CA GLY A 147 2.42 -16.71 6.93
C GLY A 147 2.25 -17.32 5.53
N GLN A 148 1.72 -18.53 5.41
CA GLN A 148 1.31 -19.14 4.15
C GLN A 148 -0.01 -18.56 3.65
N LEU A 149 -0.34 -18.77 2.37
CA LEU A 149 -1.58 -18.28 1.78
C LEU A 149 -2.46 -19.43 1.30
N LEU A 150 -3.71 -19.44 1.72
CA LEU A 150 -4.73 -20.34 1.16
C LEU A 150 -5.48 -19.61 0.05
N SER A 151 -5.76 -20.30 -1.05
CA SER A 151 -6.54 -19.75 -2.16
C SER A 151 -7.38 -20.80 -2.86
N TRP A 152 -8.49 -20.38 -3.46
CA TRP A 152 -9.29 -21.22 -4.34
C TRP A 152 -10.05 -20.38 -5.37
N GLY A 153 -10.46 -21.05 -6.45
CA GLY A 153 -11.32 -20.50 -7.49
C GLY A 153 -12.57 -21.34 -7.69
N ARG A 154 -13.18 -21.22 -8.87
CA ARG A 154 -14.31 -22.06 -9.31
C ARG A 154 -13.85 -23.43 -9.82
N ILE A 155 -12.65 -23.53 -10.37
CA ILE A 155 -12.12 -24.80 -10.90
C ILE A 155 -10.77 -25.10 -10.27
N GLY A 156 -10.62 -26.35 -9.83
CA GLY A 156 -9.43 -26.85 -9.13
C GLY A 156 -9.67 -26.91 -7.62
N GLU A 157 -8.81 -27.67 -6.94
CA GLU A 157 -8.83 -27.79 -5.49
C GLU A 157 -8.21 -26.55 -4.83
N PRO A 158 -8.60 -26.20 -3.59
CA PRO A 158 -7.90 -25.18 -2.81
C PRO A 158 -6.40 -25.46 -2.67
N GLN A 159 -5.61 -24.40 -2.65
CA GLN A 159 -4.15 -24.44 -2.70
C GLN A 159 -3.56 -23.61 -1.57
N VAL A 160 -2.59 -24.17 -0.86
CA VAL A 160 -1.76 -23.48 0.12
C VAL A 160 -0.41 -23.16 -0.51
N TRP A 161 -0.10 -21.89 -0.65
CA TRP A 161 1.18 -21.37 -1.12
C TRP A 161 2.10 -21.02 0.05
N ASP A 162 3.34 -21.50 -0.01
CA ASP A 162 4.42 -21.07 0.89
C ASP A 162 5.27 -19.99 0.20
N PRO A 163 5.19 -18.72 0.64
CA PRO A 163 5.97 -17.64 0.03
C PRO A 163 7.48 -17.76 0.26
N ALA A 164 7.94 -18.56 1.23
CA ALA A 164 9.36 -18.74 1.50
C ALA A 164 10.03 -19.71 0.50
N THR A 165 9.28 -20.71 0.04
CA THR A 165 9.78 -21.77 -0.86
C THR A 165 9.21 -21.68 -2.27
N GLY A 166 8.10 -20.96 -2.45
CA GLY A 166 7.35 -20.88 -3.70
C GLY A 166 6.45 -22.11 -3.96
N VAL A 167 6.40 -23.07 -3.03
CA VAL A 167 5.70 -24.35 -3.23
C VAL A 167 4.19 -24.21 -3.00
N PHE A 168 3.40 -24.87 -3.85
CA PHE A 168 1.96 -25.05 -3.67
C PHE A 168 1.64 -26.46 -3.16
N THR A 169 0.73 -26.54 -2.20
CA THR A 169 0.21 -27.81 -1.67
C THR A 169 -1.30 -27.81 -1.75
N VAL A 170 -1.88 -28.90 -2.26
CA VAL A 170 -3.33 -29.09 -2.34
C VAL A 170 -3.95 -29.22 -0.95
N ALA A 171 -5.06 -28.54 -0.71
CA ALA A 171 -5.88 -28.61 0.49
C ALA A 171 -7.33 -28.94 0.09
N ALA A 172 -7.55 -30.17 -0.38
CA ALA A 172 -8.82 -30.58 -0.98
C ALA A 172 -10.01 -30.39 -0.05
N SER A 173 -11.10 -29.83 -0.57
CA SER A 173 -12.34 -29.57 0.16
C SER A 173 -13.46 -30.41 -0.40
N ALA A 174 -14.30 -30.96 0.48
CA ALA A 174 -15.50 -31.70 0.05
C ALA A 174 -16.59 -30.77 -0.49
N SER A 175 -16.73 -29.57 0.09
CA SER A 175 -17.69 -28.55 -0.36
C SER A 175 -17.11 -27.69 -1.49
N MET A 176 -17.98 -27.23 -2.39
CA MET A 176 -17.63 -26.29 -3.45
C MET A 176 -17.57 -24.85 -2.90
N LEU A 177 -16.38 -24.43 -2.45
CA LEU A 177 -16.16 -23.20 -1.68
C LEU A 177 -16.22 -21.89 -2.49
N PHE A 178 -16.27 -21.97 -3.82
CA PHE A 178 -16.46 -20.80 -4.66
C PHE A 178 -17.68 -20.01 -4.20
N CYS A 179 -17.59 -18.68 -4.18
CA CYS A 179 -18.69 -17.78 -3.78
C CYS A 179 -19.06 -17.80 -2.27
N SER A 180 -18.23 -18.40 -1.42
CA SER A 180 -18.41 -18.41 0.03
C SER A 180 -18.00 -17.10 0.73
N GLY A 181 -18.51 -16.90 1.95
CA GLY A 181 -18.04 -15.90 2.92
C GLY A 181 -17.02 -16.51 3.88
N HIS A 182 -16.19 -15.68 4.51
CA HIS A 182 -15.07 -16.19 5.31
C HIS A 182 -14.64 -15.26 6.44
N ALA A 183 -14.36 -15.84 7.61
CA ALA A 183 -13.84 -15.13 8.76
C ALA A 183 -12.90 -16.01 9.59
N PHE A 184 -11.81 -15.43 10.08
CA PHE A 184 -10.94 -16.13 11.03
C PHE A 184 -11.60 -16.23 12.41
N LEU A 185 -11.56 -17.44 12.97
CA LEU A 185 -11.91 -17.71 14.36
C LEU A 185 -10.79 -17.19 15.30
N PRO A 186 -11.09 -17.00 16.60
CA PRO A 186 -10.09 -16.56 17.59
C PRO A 186 -8.78 -17.38 17.57
N ASP A 187 -8.90 -18.69 17.34
CA ASP A 187 -7.76 -19.61 17.31
C ASP A 187 -6.97 -19.60 15.99
N GLY A 188 -7.38 -18.82 15.00
CA GLY A 188 -6.71 -18.69 13.70
C GLY A 188 -7.16 -19.69 12.64
N ARG A 189 -8.08 -20.60 12.94
CA ARG A 189 -8.76 -21.40 11.91
C ARG A 189 -9.70 -20.52 11.10
N LEU A 190 -9.93 -20.89 9.85
CA LEU A 190 -10.78 -20.11 8.93
C LEU A 190 -12.16 -20.77 8.85
N LEU A 191 -13.20 -20.07 9.31
CA LEU A 191 -14.59 -20.46 9.05
C LEU A 191 -14.97 -19.96 7.65
N VAL A 192 -15.46 -20.88 6.83
CA VAL A 192 -15.95 -20.64 5.47
C VAL A 192 -17.43 -21.02 5.43
N THR A 193 -18.27 -20.10 5.00
CA THR A 193 -19.72 -20.20 5.09
C THR A 193 -20.34 -20.08 3.71
N GLY A 194 -21.18 -21.04 3.38
CA GLY A 194 -21.84 -21.14 2.10
C GLY A 194 -20.91 -21.65 1.00
N GLY A 195 -21.17 -21.25 -0.23
CA GLY A 195 -20.46 -21.75 -1.40
C GLY A 195 -21.35 -21.79 -2.63
N HIS A 196 -21.01 -22.65 -3.58
CA HIS A 196 -21.63 -22.68 -4.88
C HIS A 196 -22.30 -24.01 -5.18
N LEU A 197 -23.62 -23.97 -5.34
CA LEU A 197 -24.40 -25.07 -5.91
C LEU A 197 -24.49 -24.91 -7.43
N SER A 198 -24.89 -23.71 -7.86
CA SER A 198 -24.89 -23.25 -9.25
C SER A 198 -24.90 -21.71 -9.27
N ASP A 199 -24.84 -21.08 -10.45
CA ASP A 199 -24.85 -19.62 -10.56
C ASP A 199 -26.15 -19.08 -9.91
N HIS A 200 -26.03 -18.21 -8.91
CA HIS A 200 -27.12 -17.68 -8.07
C HIS A 200 -27.69 -18.61 -6.99
N HIS A 201 -27.15 -19.81 -6.79
CA HIS A 201 -27.63 -20.77 -5.80
C HIS A 201 -26.53 -21.18 -4.81
N GLY A 202 -26.79 -21.01 -3.51
CA GLY A 202 -25.81 -21.17 -2.44
C GLY A 202 -25.87 -22.52 -1.74
N LEU A 203 -24.73 -22.97 -1.20
CA LEU A 203 -24.70 -24.11 -0.27
C LEU A 203 -25.01 -23.65 1.16
N PRO A 204 -25.66 -24.46 2.01
CA PRO A 204 -25.84 -24.17 3.44
C PRO A 204 -24.61 -24.56 4.27
N ASP A 205 -23.63 -25.20 3.64
CA ASP A 205 -22.43 -25.74 4.25
C ASP A 205 -21.66 -24.68 5.05
N ALA A 206 -21.08 -25.12 6.17
CA ALA A 206 -20.09 -24.37 6.92
C ALA A 206 -18.88 -25.28 7.17
N ASN A 207 -17.69 -24.79 6.81
CA ASN A 207 -16.44 -25.55 6.86
C ASN A 207 -15.40 -24.78 7.66
N ILE A 208 -14.60 -25.48 8.46
CA ILE A 208 -13.47 -24.91 9.17
C ILE A 208 -12.19 -25.47 8.57
N PHE A 209 -11.32 -24.59 8.07
CA PHE A 209 -9.96 -24.95 7.65
C PHE A 209 -8.97 -24.81 8.81
N ASP A 210 -8.19 -25.85 9.03
CA ASP A 210 -7.07 -25.87 9.96
C ASP A 210 -5.74 -25.88 9.20
N ALA A 211 -4.97 -24.80 9.34
CA ALA A 211 -3.70 -24.63 8.64
C ALA A 211 -2.59 -25.59 9.11
N THR A 212 -2.68 -26.11 10.34
CA THR A 212 -1.69 -27.05 10.89
C THR A 212 -1.83 -28.42 10.26
N THR A 213 -3.07 -28.88 10.06
CA THR A 213 -3.35 -30.17 9.41
C THR A 213 -3.56 -30.04 7.90
N ARG A 214 -3.79 -28.81 7.41
CA ARG A 214 -4.26 -28.50 6.05
C ARG A 214 -5.56 -29.22 5.70
N GLY A 215 -6.37 -29.48 6.72
CA GLY A 215 -7.62 -30.23 6.63
C GLY A 215 -8.84 -29.33 6.77
N TRP A 216 -9.94 -29.80 6.21
CA TRP A 216 -11.26 -29.20 6.34
C TRP A 216 -12.13 -30.04 7.27
N THR A 217 -12.88 -29.38 8.15
CA THR A 217 -13.92 -30.01 8.97
C THR A 217 -15.24 -29.33 8.70
N GLY A 218 -16.23 -30.09 8.18
CA GLY A 218 -17.60 -29.63 8.09
C GLY A 218 -18.20 -29.47 9.49
N VAL A 219 -18.89 -28.37 9.74
CA VAL A 219 -19.65 -28.12 10.98
C VAL A 219 -21.14 -28.05 10.68
N ALA A 220 -21.97 -27.77 11.70
CA ALA A 220 -23.41 -27.67 11.49
C ALA A 220 -23.71 -26.65 10.36
N PRO A 221 -24.58 -26.99 9.39
CA PRO A 221 -24.92 -26.09 8.30
C PRO A 221 -25.75 -24.91 8.80
N MET A 222 -25.72 -23.82 8.04
CA MET A 222 -26.64 -22.70 8.19
C MET A 222 -28.08 -23.14 7.90
N SER A 223 -29.07 -22.37 8.34
CA SER A 223 -30.49 -22.68 8.08
C SER A 223 -30.91 -22.54 6.60
N ARG A 224 -30.11 -21.82 5.81
CA ARG A 224 -30.26 -21.62 4.36
C ARG A 224 -28.90 -21.59 3.68
N GLY A 225 -28.91 -21.92 2.40
CA GLY A 225 -27.79 -21.74 1.50
C GLY A 225 -27.37 -20.28 1.41
N ARG A 226 -26.07 -20.04 1.15
CA ARG A 226 -25.59 -18.69 0.90
C ARG A 226 -24.54 -18.65 -0.21
N TRP A 227 -24.94 -18.09 -1.35
CA TRP A 227 -24.07 -17.66 -2.43
C TRP A 227 -23.76 -16.16 -2.27
N TYR A 228 -22.49 -15.80 -2.18
CA TYR A 228 -21.97 -14.46 -1.88
C TYR A 228 -22.33 -13.83 -0.51
N PRO A 229 -22.20 -14.56 0.61
CA PRO A 229 -22.35 -13.97 1.92
C PRO A 229 -21.08 -13.23 2.38
N THR A 230 -21.23 -12.28 3.31
CA THR A 230 -20.10 -11.78 4.12
C THR A 230 -20.13 -12.44 5.49
N SER A 231 -18.96 -12.86 5.97
CA SER A 231 -18.75 -13.32 7.34
C SER A 231 -17.82 -12.38 8.10
N THR A 232 -18.13 -12.09 9.36
CA THR A 232 -17.39 -11.12 10.19
C THR A 232 -17.27 -11.61 11.63
N THR A 233 -16.04 -11.73 12.12
CA THR A 233 -15.76 -12.05 13.52
C THR A 233 -16.20 -10.90 14.43
N LEU A 234 -17.01 -11.25 15.44
CA LEU A 234 -17.57 -10.35 16.45
C LEU A 234 -16.62 -10.15 17.64
N PRO A 235 -16.86 -9.14 18.51
CA PRO A 235 -16.01 -8.87 19.68
C PRO A 235 -15.78 -10.04 20.64
N ASP A 236 -16.72 -10.97 20.71
CA ASP A 236 -16.70 -12.17 21.55
C ASP A 236 -16.11 -13.40 20.85
N GLY A 237 -15.74 -13.28 19.57
CA GLY A 237 -15.20 -14.36 18.75
C GLY A 237 -16.24 -15.20 18.02
N GLU A 238 -17.53 -14.93 18.19
CA GLU A 238 -18.58 -15.48 17.32
C GLU A 238 -18.42 -14.94 15.88
N VAL A 239 -19.04 -15.58 14.90
CA VAL A 239 -18.99 -15.12 13.51
C VAL A 239 -20.39 -14.83 12.99
N LEU A 240 -20.64 -13.58 12.63
CA LEU A 240 -21.86 -13.16 11.95
C LEU A 240 -21.74 -13.46 10.44
N THR A 241 -22.77 -14.02 9.84
CA THR A 241 -22.92 -14.20 8.40
C THR A 241 -24.14 -13.47 7.87
N LEU A 242 -23.95 -12.67 6.81
CA LEU A 242 -24.94 -11.78 6.21
C LEU A 242 -25.19 -12.09 4.74
N ALA A 243 -26.44 -11.89 4.32
CA ALA A 243 -26.87 -11.88 2.93
C ALA A 243 -26.58 -13.19 2.17
N GLY A 244 -26.55 -13.08 0.84
CA GLY A 244 -26.37 -14.16 -0.10
C GLY A 244 -27.70 -14.71 -0.63
N ARG A 245 -27.60 -15.68 -1.53
CA ARG A 245 -28.76 -16.43 -2.06
C ARG A 245 -28.78 -17.88 -1.60
N ASP A 246 -29.98 -18.36 -1.32
CA ASP A 246 -30.22 -19.74 -0.88
C ASP A 246 -30.15 -20.76 -2.01
N GLU A 247 -30.46 -22.00 -1.68
CA GLU A 247 -30.48 -23.15 -2.59
C GLU A 247 -31.46 -22.93 -3.75
N GLU A 248 -32.55 -22.20 -3.52
CA GLU A 248 -33.57 -21.85 -4.51
C GLU A 248 -33.28 -20.53 -5.25
N GLY A 249 -32.25 -19.81 -4.86
CA GLY A 249 -31.83 -18.53 -5.46
C GLY A 249 -32.58 -17.31 -4.91
N ALA A 250 -33.30 -17.45 -3.80
CA ALA A 250 -33.94 -16.36 -3.08
C ALA A 250 -32.93 -15.64 -2.18
N GLU A 251 -33.16 -14.34 -1.94
CA GLU A 251 -32.30 -13.54 -1.05
C GLU A 251 -32.48 -13.97 0.40
N VAL A 252 -31.36 -14.24 1.09
CA VAL A 252 -31.38 -14.69 2.48
C VAL A 252 -31.39 -13.46 3.39
N GLU A 253 -32.58 -13.09 3.86
CA GLU A 253 -32.79 -11.87 4.64
C GLU A 253 -32.36 -11.99 6.10
N ILE A 254 -32.39 -13.19 6.67
CA ILE A 254 -32.12 -13.41 8.10
C ILE A 254 -30.63 -13.67 8.29
N PRO A 255 -29.89 -12.80 9.02
CA PRO A 255 -28.52 -13.08 9.40
C PRO A 255 -28.43 -14.24 10.40
N GLU A 256 -27.29 -14.91 10.42
CA GLU A 256 -27.01 -15.96 11.41
C GLU A 256 -25.66 -15.75 12.06
N VAL A 257 -25.52 -16.19 13.31
CA VAL A 257 -24.28 -16.11 14.08
C VAL A 257 -23.82 -17.52 14.46
N TRP A 258 -22.59 -17.87 14.08
CA TRP A 258 -21.92 -19.07 14.52
C TRP A 258 -21.35 -18.88 15.93
N THR A 259 -21.87 -19.63 16.89
CA THR A 259 -21.51 -19.54 18.32
C THR A 259 -20.28 -20.39 18.70
N GLY A 260 -19.64 -21.04 17.72
CA GLY A 260 -18.63 -22.08 17.95
C GLY A 260 -19.21 -23.50 18.02
N SER A 261 -20.53 -23.65 18.16
CA SER A 261 -21.19 -24.96 18.25
C SER A 261 -22.48 -25.08 17.43
N HIS A 262 -23.21 -23.99 17.25
CA HIS A 262 -24.47 -23.95 16.51
C HIS A 262 -24.68 -22.58 15.86
N TRP A 263 -25.64 -22.51 14.94
CA TRP A 263 -26.09 -21.26 14.33
C TRP A 263 -27.26 -20.67 15.10
N ARG A 264 -27.18 -19.36 15.38
CA ARG A 264 -28.25 -18.57 15.98
C ARG A 264 -28.79 -17.58 14.96
N SER A 265 -30.07 -17.68 14.63
CA SER A 265 -30.72 -16.78 13.68
C SER A 265 -31.10 -15.43 14.30
N LEU A 266 -30.85 -14.35 13.58
CA LEU A 266 -31.21 -12.98 13.97
C LEU A 266 -32.53 -12.55 13.31
N THR A 267 -33.64 -13.15 13.74
CA THR A 267 -34.98 -12.94 13.13
C THR A 267 -35.51 -11.52 13.23
N GLY A 268 -35.07 -10.73 14.21
CA GLY A 268 -35.38 -9.30 14.37
C GLY A 268 -34.54 -8.40 13.46
N ALA A 269 -33.52 -8.95 12.79
CA ALA A 269 -32.67 -8.27 11.83
C ALA A 269 -32.93 -8.67 10.37
N ALA A 270 -34.08 -9.30 10.08
CA ALA A 270 -34.46 -9.69 8.72
C ALA A 270 -34.44 -8.47 7.77
N ARG A 271 -33.56 -8.52 6.77
CA ARG A 271 -33.39 -7.46 5.77
C ARG A 271 -32.69 -8.01 4.53
N ALA A 272 -33.29 -7.82 3.36
CA ALA A 272 -32.61 -8.04 2.09
C ALA A 272 -31.41 -7.08 1.93
N LEU A 273 -30.24 -7.66 1.64
CA LEU A 273 -28.98 -6.94 1.46
C LEU A 273 -28.30 -7.39 0.15
N PRO A 274 -27.54 -6.50 -0.52
CA PRO A 274 -26.71 -6.91 -1.65
C PRO A 274 -25.65 -7.95 -1.26
N TYR A 275 -25.07 -8.58 -2.27
CA TYR A 275 -23.97 -9.53 -2.11
C TYR A 275 -22.76 -8.93 -1.42
N TYR A 276 -22.05 -9.77 -0.66
CA TYR A 276 -20.85 -9.40 0.08
C TYR A 276 -20.97 -8.03 0.79
N PRO A 277 -21.98 -7.83 1.65
CA PRO A 277 -22.19 -6.55 2.33
C PRO A 277 -20.92 -6.15 3.09
N ARG A 278 -20.55 -4.88 3.00
CA ARG A 278 -19.32 -4.34 3.57
C ARG A 278 -19.52 -4.11 5.08
N ALA A 279 -19.25 -5.14 5.87
CA ALA A 279 -19.52 -5.15 7.31
C ALA A 279 -18.23 -5.00 8.13
N PHE A 280 -18.29 -4.19 9.19
CA PHE A 280 -17.17 -4.01 10.13
C PHE A 280 -17.67 -3.93 11.56
N VAL A 281 -16.98 -4.58 12.50
CA VAL A 281 -17.21 -4.32 13.93
C VAL A 281 -16.74 -2.90 14.26
N ALA A 282 -17.66 -2.08 14.77
CA ALA A 282 -17.40 -0.71 15.20
C ALA A 282 -16.99 -0.67 16.69
N PRO A 283 -16.32 0.41 17.16
CA PRO A 283 -15.83 0.51 18.54
C PRO A 283 -16.92 0.43 19.63
N ASN A 284 -18.18 0.70 19.28
CA ASN A 284 -19.33 0.52 20.18
C ASN A 284 -19.77 -0.96 20.34
N GLY A 285 -19.12 -1.90 19.65
CA GLY A 285 -19.42 -3.33 19.70
C GLY A 285 -20.47 -3.80 18.67
N LEU A 286 -21.12 -2.87 17.97
CA LEU A 286 -22.10 -3.18 16.91
C LEU A 286 -21.39 -3.44 15.57
N VAL A 287 -22.09 -4.09 14.64
CA VAL A 287 -21.60 -4.30 13.27
C VAL A 287 -22.10 -3.17 12.38
N PHE A 288 -21.20 -2.37 11.85
CA PHE A 288 -21.50 -1.32 10.88
C PHE A 288 -21.55 -1.89 9.45
N TYR A 289 -22.73 -1.81 8.84
CA TYR A 289 -22.92 -2.02 7.41
C TYR A 289 -22.59 -0.72 6.67
N ALA A 290 -21.44 -0.70 5.99
CA ALA A 290 -20.86 0.46 5.33
C ALA A 290 -21.30 0.65 3.86
N GLY A 291 -21.88 -0.39 3.25
CA GLY A 291 -22.24 -0.43 1.84
C GLY A 291 -22.50 -1.86 1.40
N GLU A 292 -23.05 -2.14 0.23
CA GLU A 292 -23.03 -1.37 -1.02
C GLU A 292 -24.06 -0.23 -1.15
N LEU A 293 -25.19 -0.33 -0.44
CA LEU A 293 -26.26 0.67 -0.50
C LEU A 293 -25.85 1.97 0.19
N ALA A 294 -26.48 3.08 -0.20
CA ALA A 294 -26.17 4.39 0.37
C ALA A 294 -26.52 4.51 1.85
N GLN A 295 -27.64 3.92 2.29
CA GLN A 295 -28.05 3.95 3.69
C GLN A 295 -27.23 2.96 4.50
N THR A 296 -26.42 3.49 5.41
CA THR A 296 -25.61 2.71 6.34
C THR A 296 -26.32 2.52 7.67
N SER A 297 -26.03 1.43 8.36
CA SER A 297 -26.75 1.05 9.57
C SER A 297 -25.83 0.26 10.51
N TYR A 298 -26.09 0.35 11.80
CA TYR A 298 -25.59 -0.63 12.77
C TYR A 298 -26.54 -1.82 12.81
N LEU A 299 -25.96 -3.00 12.89
CA LEU A 299 -26.61 -4.23 13.34
C LEU A 299 -26.14 -4.52 14.76
N ASP A 300 -27.10 -4.62 15.67
CA ASP A 300 -26.90 -5.29 16.96
C ASP A 300 -27.05 -6.81 16.75
N PRO A 301 -26.00 -7.61 16.98
CA PRO A 301 -26.08 -9.07 16.83
C PRO A 301 -26.65 -9.79 18.07
N ALA A 302 -27.00 -9.07 19.14
CA ALA A 302 -27.53 -9.65 20.37
C ALA A 302 -28.97 -10.17 20.19
N GLY A 303 -29.33 -11.23 20.91
CA GLY A 303 -30.67 -11.81 20.89
C GLY A 303 -31.10 -12.21 19.47
N THR A 304 -32.22 -11.64 19.01
CA THR A 304 -32.74 -11.80 17.63
C THR A 304 -32.22 -10.73 16.66
N GLY A 305 -31.36 -9.83 17.11
CA GLY A 305 -30.77 -8.73 16.35
C GLY A 305 -31.72 -7.58 16.02
N ALA A 306 -31.13 -6.43 15.70
CA ALA A 306 -31.86 -5.22 15.30
C ALA A 306 -30.99 -4.27 14.45
N TRP A 307 -31.62 -3.59 13.48
CA TRP A 307 -30.96 -2.56 12.66
C TRP A 307 -31.27 -1.15 13.18
N THR A 308 -30.23 -0.30 13.23
CA THR A 308 -30.37 1.13 13.52
C THR A 308 -29.70 1.96 12.41
N PRO A 309 -30.41 2.87 11.72
CA PRO A 309 -29.81 3.74 10.72
C PRO A 309 -28.70 4.62 11.31
N VAL A 310 -27.64 4.88 10.53
CA VAL A 310 -26.50 5.73 10.95
C VAL A 310 -26.44 6.99 10.10
N ALA A 311 -26.10 6.84 8.82
CA ALA A 311 -25.94 7.92 7.88
C ALA A 311 -26.18 7.43 6.44
N THR A 312 -26.33 8.36 5.51
CA THR A 312 -26.43 8.06 4.08
C THR A 312 -25.17 8.56 3.38
N SER A 313 -24.51 7.71 2.59
CA SER A 313 -23.40 8.14 1.73
C SER A 313 -23.90 9.11 0.64
N ARG A 314 -23.00 9.91 0.08
CA ARG A 314 -23.35 11.02 -0.82
C ARG A 314 -23.38 10.64 -2.29
N TYR A 315 -22.60 9.64 -2.71
CA TYR A 315 -22.58 9.22 -4.11
C TYR A 315 -23.85 8.45 -4.49
N GLY A 316 -24.31 7.56 -3.59
CA GLY A 316 -25.38 6.61 -3.87
C GLY A 316 -24.93 5.17 -3.60
N ARG A 317 -25.47 4.23 -4.37
CA ARG A 317 -25.05 2.82 -4.37
C ARG A 317 -23.61 2.72 -4.92
N ARG A 318 -22.82 1.77 -4.44
CA ARG A 318 -21.44 1.55 -4.91
C ARG A 318 -21.22 0.11 -5.36
N ASP A 319 -21.96 -0.31 -6.39
CA ASP A 319 -21.89 -1.68 -6.93
C ASP A 319 -20.47 -2.07 -7.33
N TYR A 320 -19.97 -3.19 -6.77
CA TYR A 320 -18.57 -3.60 -6.85
C TYR A 320 -17.53 -2.53 -6.46
N GLY A 321 -17.92 -1.58 -5.60
CA GLY A 321 -17.02 -0.72 -4.86
C GLY A 321 -16.36 -1.48 -3.70
N SER A 322 -15.37 -0.84 -3.08
CA SER A 322 -14.63 -1.43 -1.96
C SER A 322 -14.71 -0.57 -0.70
N ALA A 323 -14.39 -1.16 0.44
CA ALA A 323 -14.44 -0.51 1.74
C ALA A 323 -13.31 -1.00 2.65
N VAL A 324 -12.78 -0.11 3.49
CA VAL A 324 -11.76 -0.44 4.49
C VAL A 324 -12.02 0.29 5.81
N MET A 325 -11.82 -0.38 6.93
CA MET A 325 -11.73 0.26 8.25
C MET A 325 -10.27 0.63 8.53
N TYR A 326 -9.87 1.82 8.09
CA TYR A 326 -8.48 2.29 8.13
C TYR A 326 -8.02 2.76 9.52
N ARG A 327 -8.96 2.95 10.45
CA ARG A 327 -8.75 3.05 11.91
C ARG A 327 -9.97 2.49 12.64
N PRO A 328 -9.88 2.12 13.93
CA PRO A 328 -11.08 1.76 14.70
C PRO A 328 -12.16 2.84 14.58
N GLY A 329 -13.31 2.46 14.02
CA GLY A 329 -14.43 3.37 13.79
C GLY A 329 -14.28 4.35 12.62
N ARG A 330 -13.20 4.33 11.84
CA ARG A 330 -13.07 5.16 10.64
C ARG A 330 -13.06 4.30 9.39
N VAL A 331 -14.05 4.53 8.54
CA VAL A 331 -14.28 3.71 7.35
C VAL A 331 -14.17 4.58 6.11
N LEU A 332 -13.46 4.07 5.09
CA LEU A 332 -13.38 4.61 3.75
C LEU A 332 -14.20 3.70 2.83
N ILE A 333 -15.10 4.27 2.04
CA ILE A 333 -15.77 3.61 0.90
C ILE A 333 -15.30 4.27 -0.38
N VAL A 334 -15.06 3.47 -1.44
CA VAL A 334 -14.43 3.97 -2.65
C VAL A 334 -14.88 3.19 -3.88
N GLY A 335 -14.99 3.90 -5.00
CA GLY A 335 -15.32 3.32 -6.29
C GLY A 335 -16.74 2.75 -6.36
N GLY A 336 -16.91 1.77 -7.24
CA GLY A 336 -18.17 1.13 -7.58
C GLY A 336 -18.95 1.88 -8.66
N SER A 337 -20.23 1.57 -8.83
CA SER A 337 -21.12 2.27 -9.76
C SER A 337 -22.54 2.46 -9.20
N ASP A 338 -23.22 3.49 -9.68
CA ASP A 338 -24.67 3.73 -9.51
C ASP A 338 -25.26 4.21 -10.85
N PRO A 339 -26.25 3.52 -11.46
CA PRO A 339 -26.83 2.23 -11.05
C PRO A 339 -25.81 1.08 -11.11
N PRO A 340 -26.18 -0.14 -10.65
CA PRO A 340 -25.46 -1.35 -11.01
C PRO A 340 -25.23 -1.42 -12.52
N ASP A 341 -24.04 -1.87 -12.92
CA ASP A 341 -23.57 -1.88 -14.31
C ASP A 341 -23.41 -0.50 -15.01
N GLY A 342 -23.62 0.59 -14.27
CA GLY A 342 -23.38 1.96 -14.73
C GLY A 342 -21.89 2.30 -14.89
N PRO A 343 -21.59 3.55 -15.29
CA PRO A 343 -20.19 4.01 -15.35
C PRO A 343 -19.57 3.98 -13.94
N PRO A 344 -18.35 3.41 -13.79
CA PRO A 344 -17.65 3.42 -12.50
C PRO A 344 -17.38 4.84 -12.00
N THR A 345 -17.29 5.01 -10.67
CA THR A 345 -16.89 6.27 -10.03
C THR A 345 -15.46 6.19 -9.51
N SER A 346 -14.77 7.34 -9.45
CA SER A 346 -13.48 7.50 -8.77
C SER A 346 -13.61 8.09 -7.37
N THR A 347 -14.83 8.48 -6.98
CA THR A 347 -15.06 9.16 -5.70
C THR A 347 -14.84 8.21 -4.52
N ALA A 348 -14.38 8.81 -3.43
CA ALA A 348 -14.20 8.15 -2.15
C ALA A 348 -14.83 8.99 -1.04
N GLU A 349 -15.35 8.32 -0.02
CA GLU A 349 -15.99 8.96 1.13
C GLU A 349 -15.51 8.31 2.43
N VAL A 350 -15.41 9.11 3.48
CA VAL A 350 -15.08 8.63 4.83
C VAL A 350 -16.18 8.96 5.83
N ILE A 351 -16.28 8.11 6.84
CA ILE A 351 -17.11 8.33 8.03
C ILE A 351 -16.29 8.07 9.29
N ASP A 352 -16.50 8.90 10.32
CA ASP A 352 -15.97 8.68 11.66
C ASP A 352 -17.12 8.27 12.59
N LEU A 353 -17.17 6.98 12.93
CA LEU A 353 -18.14 6.35 13.82
C LEU A 353 -17.87 6.65 15.30
N THR A 354 -16.74 7.28 15.62
CA THR A 354 -16.43 7.78 16.97
C THR A 354 -17.02 9.17 17.21
N SER A 355 -17.51 9.84 16.16
CA SER A 355 -18.26 11.09 16.26
C SER A 355 -19.62 10.86 16.93
N THR A 356 -20.09 11.86 17.70
CA THR A 356 -21.46 11.86 18.26
C THR A 356 -22.53 11.90 17.17
N THR A 357 -22.20 12.42 15.99
CA THR A 357 -23.08 12.46 14.82
C THR A 357 -22.30 12.00 13.60
N PRO A 358 -22.17 10.67 13.39
CA PRO A 358 -21.44 10.14 12.24
C PRO A 358 -22.07 10.61 10.92
N ALA A 359 -21.26 11.10 10.01
CA ALA A 359 -21.71 11.56 8.70
C ALA A 359 -20.67 11.26 7.62
N TRP A 360 -21.13 10.86 6.44
CA TRP A 360 -20.27 10.67 5.28
C TRP A 360 -19.85 12.01 4.69
N ARG A 361 -18.58 12.07 4.28
CA ARG A 361 -18.02 13.18 3.51
C ARG A 361 -17.07 12.67 2.45
N TYR A 362 -17.03 13.38 1.32
CA TYR A 362 -16.05 13.12 0.27
C TYR A 362 -14.63 13.40 0.78
N THR A 363 -13.69 12.63 0.22
CA THR A 363 -12.24 12.90 0.28
C THR A 363 -11.71 13.18 -1.13
N GLY A 364 -10.39 13.22 -1.32
CA GLY A 364 -9.82 13.16 -2.67
C GLY A 364 -10.31 11.93 -3.43
N SER A 365 -10.52 12.09 -4.74
CA SER A 365 -10.88 11.00 -5.66
C SER A 365 -9.64 10.32 -6.22
N MET A 366 -9.80 9.05 -6.63
CA MET A 366 -8.82 8.37 -7.48
C MET A 366 -8.69 9.09 -8.83
N ALA A 367 -7.53 8.94 -9.47
CA ALA A 367 -7.29 9.36 -10.84
C ALA A 367 -8.09 8.49 -11.83
N HIS A 368 -8.31 7.22 -11.50
CA HIS A 368 -9.11 6.29 -12.30
C HIS A 368 -10.37 5.87 -11.56
N ALA A 369 -11.51 5.92 -12.24
CA ALA A 369 -12.73 5.34 -11.73
C ALA A 369 -12.64 3.80 -11.74
N ARG A 370 -13.10 3.14 -10.69
CA ARG A 370 -12.92 1.69 -10.55
C ARG A 370 -14.14 1.02 -9.95
N ARG A 371 -14.41 -0.18 -10.46
CA ARG A 371 -15.19 -1.22 -9.79
C ARG A 371 -14.50 -2.57 -10.00
N GLN A 372 -14.86 -3.57 -9.20
CA GLN A 372 -14.23 -4.90 -9.20
C GLN A 372 -12.72 -4.86 -8.96
N PHE A 373 -12.30 -3.84 -8.22
CA PHE A 373 -10.95 -3.62 -7.76
C PHE A 373 -10.86 -4.03 -6.29
N ASN A 374 -9.65 -4.08 -5.75
CA ASN A 374 -9.42 -4.33 -4.34
C ASN A 374 -8.88 -3.06 -3.65
N ALA A 375 -9.46 -2.69 -2.51
CA ALA A 375 -8.88 -1.73 -1.57
C ALA A 375 -8.23 -2.49 -0.40
N THR A 376 -6.92 -2.35 -0.23
CA THR A 376 -6.11 -3.14 0.71
C THR A 376 -5.37 -2.23 1.69
N LEU A 377 -5.50 -2.47 2.99
CA LEU A 377 -4.71 -1.77 4.01
C LEU A 377 -3.24 -2.20 3.97
N LEU A 378 -2.32 -1.23 4.06
CA LEU A 378 -0.87 -1.46 4.13
C LEU A 378 -0.33 -1.36 5.57
N ALA A 379 0.92 -1.78 5.77
CA ALA A 379 1.60 -1.77 7.07
C ALA A 379 1.66 -0.38 7.75
N ASP A 380 1.65 0.69 6.95
CA ASP A 380 1.67 2.08 7.42
C ASP A 380 0.28 2.70 7.59
N GLY A 381 -0.80 1.97 7.28
CA GLY A 381 -2.18 2.40 7.36
C GLY A 381 -2.69 3.16 6.14
N SER A 382 -1.86 3.29 5.09
CA SER A 382 -2.36 3.73 3.78
C SER A 382 -3.22 2.65 3.12
N VAL A 383 -4.03 3.05 2.14
CA VAL A 383 -4.99 2.17 1.46
C VAL A 383 -4.63 2.08 -0.02
N LEU A 384 -4.35 0.87 -0.49
CA LEU A 384 -3.97 0.60 -1.86
C LEU A 384 -5.19 0.16 -2.69
N ALA A 385 -5.46 0.85 -3.80
CA ALA A 385 -6.40 0.44 -4.84
C ALA A 385 -5.63 -0.28 -5.98
N THR A 386 -6.09 -1.50 -6.34
CA THR A 386 -5.46 -2.33 -7.38
C THR A 386 -6.49 -2.96 -8.32
N GLY A 387 -6.17 -2.97 -9.62
CA GLY A 387 -6.99 -3.56 -10.66
C GLY A 387 -8.35 -2.87 -10.85
N GLY A 388 -9.30 -3.68 -11.31
CA GLY A 388 -10.66 -3.27 -11.66
C GLY A 388 -10.77 -2.70 -13.07
N THR A 389 -11.97 -2.22 -13.39
CA THR A 389 -12.29 -1.63 -14.69
C THR A 389 -12.90 -0.23 -14.53
N SER A 390 -12.53 0.68 -15.43
CA SER A 390 -13.17 2.00 -15.64
C SER A 390 -14.31 1.96 -16.65
N ALA A 391 -14.57 0.80 -17.29
CA ALA A 391 -15.69 0.64 -18.20
C ALA A 391 -16.98 0.20 -17.49
N GLY A 392 -18.13 0.63 -18.04
CA GLY A 392 -19.47 0.19 -17.60
C GLY A 392 -19.78 -1.27 -17.97
N GLY A 393 -21.03 -1.70 -17.87
CA GLY A 393 -21.44 -3.11 -18.08
C GLY A 393 -21.25 -3.93 -16.81
N PHE A 394 -20.94 -5.23 -16.84
CA PHE A 394 -20.62 -6.00 -15.60
C PHE A 394 -19.12 -6.07 -15.28
N SER A 395 -18.29 -6.48 -16.24
CA SER A 395 -16.82 -6.54 -16.10
C SER A 395 -16.19 -6.50 -17.48
N ASP A 396 -15.70 -5.35 -17.91
CA ASP A 396 -15.06 -5.19 -19.22
C ASP A 396 -13.53 -5.05 -19.09
N PRO A 397 -12.74 -6.03 -19.57
CA PRO A 397 -11.28 -5.97 -19.54
C PRO A 397 -10.71 -4.88 -20.47
N GLY A 398 -11.47 -4.38 -21.46
CA GLY A 398 -11.06 -3.25 -22.31
C GLY A 398 -10.91 -1.93 -21.55
N GLY A 399 -11.57 -1.81 -20.38
CA GLY A 399 -11.43 -0.70 -19.45
C GLY A 399 -10.51 -0.98 -18.27
N ALA A 400 -9.69 -2.03 -18.31
CA ALA A 400 -8.87 -2.44 -17.18
C ALA A 400 -7.92 -1.34 -16.69
N VAL A 401 -7.85 -1.17 -15.37
CA VAL A 401 -6.99 -0.17 -14.74
C VAL A 401 -5.75 -0.84 -14.16
N HIS A 402 -4.61 -0.61 -14.82
CA HIS A 402 -3.32 -1.18 -14.44
C HIS A 402 -2.57 -0.37 -13.39
N LEU A 403 -2.62 0.98 -13.45
CA LEU A 403 -1.93 1.80 -12.46
C LEU A 403 -2.57 1.55 -11.09
N ALA A 404 -1.75 1.26 -10.07
CA ALA A 404 -2.24 1.23 -8.70
C ALA A 404 -2.31 2.67 -8.14
N GLU A 405 -3.10 2.87 -7.10
CA GLU A 405 -3.18 4.16 -6.41
C GLU A 405 -3.18 3.94 -4.90
N VAL A 406 -2.51 4.82 -4.16
CA VAL A 406 -2.46 4.75 -2.70
C VAL A 406 -3.10 5.99 -2.09
N TRP A 407 -4.03 5.78 -1.16
CA TRP A 407 -4.66 6.82 -0.38
C TRP A 407 -3.98 6.96 0.98
N SER A 408 -3.64 8.20 1.32
CA SER A 408 -3.09 8.54 2.63
C SER A 408 -4.21 8.95 3.60
N PRO A 409 -4.39 8.29 4.75
CA PRO A 409 -5.35 8.74 5.76
C PRO A 409 -4.99 10.08 6.42
N ALA A 410 -3.74 10.53 6.29
CA ALA A 410 -3.28 11.78 6.89
C ALA A 410 -3.63 13.01 6.01
N THR A 411 -3.57 12.85 4.69
CA THR A 411 -3.84 13.93 3.74
C THR A 411 -5.17 13.76 3.00
N GLU A 412 -5.73 12.56 3.05
CA GLU A 412 -6.94 12.14 2.35
C GLU A 412 -6.89 12.28 0.83
N VAL A 413 -5.67 12.12 0.29
CA VAL A 413 -5.35 12.25 -1.13
C VAL A 413 -4.87 10.91 -1.68
N TRP A 414 -5.29 10.59 -2.91
CA TRP A 414 -4.78 9.47 -3.71
C TRP A 414 -3.53 9.89 -4.49
N SER A 415 -2.54 9.01 -4.56
CA SER A 415 -1.32 9.19 -5.35
C SER A 415 -1.11 7.99 -6.27
N PRO A 416 -0.70 8.19 -7.53
CA PRO A 416 -0.44 7.10 -8.45
C PRO A 416 0.80 6.30 -8.04
N LEU A 417 0.75 5.01 -8.25
CA LEU A 417 1.85 4.05 -8.11
C LEU A 417 2.13 3.36 -9.45
N ALA A 418 3.16 2.53 -9.48
CA ALA A 418 3.46 1.67 -10.61
C ALA A 418 2.26 0.73 -10.88
N GLY A 419 2.10 0.32 -12.14
CA GLY A 419 0.99 -0.52 -12.55
C GLY A 419 1.34 -2.00 -12.70
N ASN A 420 0.38 -2.88 -12.40
CA ASN A 420 0.49 -4.31 -12.67
C ASN A 420 0.44 -4.59 -14.18
N ARG A 421 1.10 -5.66 -14.65
CA ARG A 421 1.20 -6.00 -16.07
C ARG A 421 0.00 -6.79 -16.56
N VAL A 422 -0.59 -7.61 -15.69
CA VAL A 422 -1.69 -8.51 -16.04
C VAL A 422 -3.04 -7.84 -15.80
N THR A 423 -3.97 -7.96 -16.75
CA THR A 423 -5.33 -7.42 -16.59
C THR A 423 -6.08 -8.16 -15.48
N ARG A 424 -6.48 -7.42 -14.44
CA ARG A 424 -7.16 -7.98 -13.26
C ARG A 424 -8.45 -7.22 -12.98
N VAL A 425 -9.58 -7.85 -13.28
CA VAL A 425 -10.94 -7.30 -13.14
C VAL A 425 -11.75 -8.16 -12.15
N TYR A 426 -13.01 -8.47 -12.45
CA TYR A 426 -13.83 -9.39 -11.65
C TYR A 426 -13.08 -10.66 -11.23
N HIS A 427 -13.26 -11.09 -9.98
CA HIS A 427 -12.57 -12.22 -9.34
C HIS A 427 -11.05 -12.05 -9.15
N SER A 428 -10.51 -10.84 -9.25
CA SER A 428 -9.16 -10.54 -8.75
C SER A 428 -9.15 -10.37 -7.22
N THR A 429 -8.01 -10.69 -6.61
CA THR A 429 -7.75 -10.51 -5.17
C THR A 429 -6.44 -9.79 -4.93
N THR A 430 -6.36 -9.08 -3.80
CA THR A 430 -5.15 -8.37 -3.37
C THR A 430 -5.00 -8.50 -1.85
N LEU A 431 -3.80 -8.82 -1.37
CA LEU A 431 -3.56 -9.09 0.05
C LEU A 431 -2.17 -8.62 0.52
N LEU A 432 -2.11 -8.00 1.71
CA LEU A 432 -0.86 -7.57 2.35
C LEU A 432 -0.10 -8.76 2.94
N LEU A 433 1.16 -8.92 2.58
CA LEU A 433 2.04 -9.98 3.07
C LEU A 433 2.79 -9.57 4.35
N PRO A 434 3.23 -10.54 5.18
CA PRO A 434 3.99 -10.25 6.40
C PRO A 434 5.30 -9.48 6.17
N ASP A 435 5.87 -9.53 4.97
CA ASP A 435 7.07 -8.77 4.64
C ASP A 435 6.79 -7.36 4.12
N GLY A 436 5.54 -6.87 4.21
CA GLY A 436 5.15 -5.54 3.74
C GLY A 436 5.05 -5.42 2.23
N ARG A 437 5.14 -6.50 1.47
CA ARG A 437 4.75 -6.50 0.05
C ARG A 437 3.27 -6.82 -0.10
N VAL A 438 2.73 -6.65 -1.30
CA VAL A 438 1.33 -6.92 -1.60
C VAL A 438 1.23 -7.91 -2.74
N LEU A 439 0.52 -9.02 -2.53
CA LEU A 439 0.22 -10.00 -3.57
C LEU A 439 -1.06 -9.58 -4.31
N HIS A 440 -1.05 -9.61 -5.64
CA HIS A 440 -2.21 -9.38 -6.49
C HIS A 440 -2.38 -10.56 -7.47
N GLY A 441 -3.54 -11.23 -7.43
CA GLY A 441 -3.77 -12.49 -8.12
C GLY A 441 -5.19 -12.62 -8.68
N GLY A 442 -5.43 -13.72 -9.39
CA GLY A 442 -6.74 -14.05 -9.95
C GLY A 442 -7.20 -13.10 -11.06
N SER A 443 -8.53 -13.10 -11.30
CA SER A 443 -9.29 -12.50 -12.41
C SER A 443 -9.93 -13.56 -13.32
N GLY A 444 -11.19 -13.34 -13.67
CA GLY A 444 -11.97 -14.25 -14.51
C GLY A 444 -12.55 -15.44 -13.74
N ASP A 445 -12.39 -16.68 -14.24
CA ASP A 445 -12.98 -17.89 -13.59
C ASP A 445 -14.52 -17.93 -13.57
N GLY A 446 -15.16 -17.20 -14.50
CA GLY A 446 -16.60 -17.09 -14.67
C GLY A 446 -16.95 -16.01 -15.69
N VAL A 447 -18.25 -15.85 -15.97
CA VAL A 447 -18.83 -14.73 -16.75
C VAL A 447 -18.20 -14.46 -18.13
N GLY A 448 -17.63 -15.49 -18.77
CA GLY A 448 -17.03 -15.38 -20.11
C GLY A 448 -15.65 -14.70 -20.15
N LEU A 449 -15.01 -14.46 -19.00
CA LEU A 449 -13.67 -13.87 -18.92
C LEU A 449 -12.57 -14.94 -18.91
N PRO A 450 -11.38 -14.65 -19.47
CA PRO A 450 -10.22 -15.55 -19.40
C PRO A 450 -9.85 -15.88 -17.96
N ARG A 451 -9.47 -17.13 -17.71
CA ARG A 451 -8.94 -17.56 -16.40
C ARG A 451 -7.53 -17.02 -16.22
N GLU A 452 -7.34 -16.10 -15.29
CA GLU A 452 -6.02 -15.57 -14.97
C GLU A 452 -5.36 -16.41 -13.86
N LEU A 453 -4.38 -17.22 -14.26
CA LEU A 453 -3.65 -18.17 -13.44
C LEU A 453 -2.27 -17.65 -13.05
N SER A 454 -2.09 -16.33 -12.97
CA SER A 454 -0.85 -15.72 -12.47
C SER A 454 -1.11 -14.81 -11.29
N ALA A 455 -0.04 -14.51 -10.55
CA ALA A 455 0.02 -13.45 -9.57
C ALA A 455 1.23 -12.54 -9.80
N GLU A 456 1.17 -11.34 -9.23
CA GLU A 456 2.24 -10.35 -9.21
C GLU A 456 2.40 -9.83 -7.78
N ILE A 457 3.61 -9.38 -7.42
CA ILE A 457 3.89 -8.79 -6.11
C ILE A 457 4.29 -7.33 -6.30
N LEU A 458 3.57 -6.43 -5.65
CA LEU A 458 3.97 -5.04 -5.48
C LEU A 458 4.86 -4.91 -4.25
N SER A 459 6.05 -4.34 -4.45
CA SER A 459 6.86 -3.73 -3.39
C SER A 459 6.44 -2.27 -3.27
N PRO A 460 5.74 -1.85 -2.18
CA PRO A 460 5.26 -0.48 -2.07
C PRO A 460 6.41 0.52 -1.86
N PRO A 461 6.18 1.82 -2.12
CA PRO A 461 7.22 2.84 -2.05
C PRO A 461 8.01 2.87 -0.74
N TYR A 462 7.38 2.53 0.39
CA TYR A 462 8.05 2.51 1.69
C TYR A 462 9.21 1.50 1.77
N LEU A 463 9.28 0.49 0.90
CA LEU A 463 10.38 -0.50 0.92
C LEU A 463 11.66 0.03 0.28
N PHE A 464 11.59 1.18 -0.41
CA PHE A 464 12.72 1.83 -1.08
C PHE A 464 13.18 3.10 -0.34
N ARG A 465 12.61 3.41 0.84
CA ARG A 465 12.92 4.63 1.62
C ARG A 465 13.98 4.40 2.71
N GLY A 466 14.86 3.42 2.48
CA GLY A 466 15.99 3.09 3.35
C GLY A 466 15.80 1.80 4.17
N PRO A 467 16.65 1.57 5.19
CA PRO A 467 16.72 0.30 5.88
C PRO A 467 15.47 0.01 6.70
N ARG A 468 15.05 -1.26 6.67
CA ARG A 468 13.91 -1.75 7.43
C ARG A 468 14.27 -1.93 8.91
N PRO A 469 13.40 -1.53 9.85
CA PRO A 469 13.54 -1.97 11.23
C PRO A 469 13.28 -3.48 11.35
N SER A 470 13.69 -4.07 12.46
CA SER A 470 13.56 -5.49 12.77
C SER A 470 12.79 -5.72 14.07
N ILE A 471 11.99 -6.79 14.11
CA ILE A 471 11.42 -7.33 15.34
C ILE A 471 12.14 -8.64 15.61
N THR A 472 13.00 -8.67 16.63
CA THR A 472 13.80 -9.84 16.99
C THR A 472 12.92 -10.87 17.69
N ASP A 473 12.11 -10.41 18.66
CA ASP A 473 11.22 -11.27 19.42
C ASP A 473 9.94 -10.55 19.84
N ALA A 474 8.84 -11.29 19.91
CA ALA A 474 7.52 -10.83 20.34
C ALA A 474 6.72 -12.04 20.85
N PRO A 475 5.79 -11.86 21.81
CA PRO A 475 4.95 -12.94 22.28
C PRO A 475 4.00 -13.43 21.18
N ASP A 476 3.71 -14.75 21.19
CA ASP A 476 2.75 -15.35 20.24
C ASP A 476 1.31 -14.91 20.51
N ALA A 477 1.00 -14.53 21.76
CA ALA A 477 -0.32 -14.07 22.17
C ALA A 477 -0.23 -12.88 23.13
N ILE A 478 -1.19 -11.97 23.02
CA ILE A 478 -1.34 -10.79 23.87
C ILE A 478 -2.74 -10.71 24.48
N VAL A 479 -2.82 -10.12 25.67
CA VAL A 479 -4.07 -9.94 26.42
C VAL A 479 -4.55 -8.50 26.28
N TYR A 480 -5.86 -8.31 26.06
CA TYR A 480 -6.45 -6.98 25.94
C TYR A 480 -6.10 -6.05 27.12
N GLY A 481 -5.76 -4.81 26.80
CA GLY A 481 -5.43 -3.75 27.74
C GLY A 481 -4.10 -3.94 28.49
N GLN A 482 -3.40 -5.06 28.31
CA GLN A 482 -2.14 -5.32 28.99
C GLN A 482 -0.93 -4.86 28.15
N PRO A 483 0.13 -4.35 28.80
CA PRO A 483 1.39 -4.13 28.12
C PRO A 483 2.07 -5.46 27.79
N PHE A 484 2.84 -5.49 26.71
CA PHE A 484 3.69 -6.62 26.33
C PHE A 484 5.03 -6.12 25.78
N SER A 485 6.09 -6.92 25.96
CA SER A 485 7.43 -6.57 25.51
C SER A 485 7.70 -7.09 24.10
N VAL A 486 8.38 -6.28 23.30
CA VAL A 486 8.84 -6.64 21.95
C VAL A 486 10.31 -6.26 21.82
N THR A 487 11.16 -7.24 21.54
CA THR A 487 12.60 -7.05 21.42
C THR A 487 12.94 -6.52 20.03
N THR A 488 13.69 -5.41 20.00
CA THR A 488 14.20 -4.82 18.76
C THR A 488 15.46 -4.02 19.02
N VAL A 489 16.46 -4.20 18.16
CA VAL A 489 17.68 -3.38 18.15
C VAL A 489 17.42 -1.96 17.61
N ASP A 490 16.28 -1.75 16.95
CA ASP A 490 15.91 -0.50 16.29
C ASP A 490 15.04 0.41 17.16
N ALA A 491 14.82 0.08 18.45
CA ALA A 491 13.96 0.84 19.36
C ALA A 491 14.16 2.38 19.30
N PRO A 492 15.40 2.92 19.19
CA PRO A 492 15.60 4.35 19.07
C PRO A 492 15.03 5.01 17.82
N ARG A 493 14.80 4.24 16.75
CA ARG A 493 14.33 4.70 15.44
C ARG A 493 12.86 4.40 15.18
N ILE A 494 12.21 3.57 16.01
CA ILE A 494 10.78 3.28 15.87
C ILE A 494 9.95 4.48 16.29
N VAL A 495 9.01 4.87 15.43
CA VAL A 495 8.08 5.98 15.64
C VAL A 495 6.62 5.52 15.67
N ARG A 496 6.31 4.35 15.09
CA ARG A 496 4.95 3.77 15.07
C ARG A 496 5.00 2.26 15.26
N ALA A 497 4.00 1.74 15.95
CA ALA A 497 3.71 0.32 16.05
C ALA A 497 2.27 0.10 15.55
N THR A 498 2.08 -0.80 14.59
CA THR A 498 0.79 -0.99 13.92
C THR A 498 0.37 -2.45 13.98
N LEU A 499 -0.94 -2.69 14.06
CA LEU A 499 -1.53 -4.01 13.84
C LEU A 499 -2.39 -3.98 12.58
N VAL A 500 -2.20 -4.98 11.73
CA VAL A 500 -3.07 -5.25 10.58
C VAL A 500 -3.62 -6.66 10.73
N ARG A 501 -4.94 -6.83 10.78
CA ARG A 501 -5.54 -8.18 10.88
C ARG A 501 -5.20 -9.00 9.64
N LEU A 502 -5.07 -10.32 9.80
CA LEU A 502 -4.86 -11.20 8.64
C LEU A 502 -6.01 -11.05 7.64
N GLY A 503 -5.66 -10.90 6.37
CA GLY A 503 -6.60 -10.65 5.29
C GLY A 503 -7.31 -11.91 4.81
N SER A 504 -8.55 -11.74 4.35
CA SER A 504 -9.42 -12.78 3.80
C SER A 504 -10.34 -12.15 2.76
N VAL A 505 -9.91 -12.20 1.49
CA VAL A 505 -10.42 -11.35 0.42
C VAL A 505 -11.10 -12.15 -0.68
N THR A 506 -12.21 -11.61 -1.18
CA THR A 506 -12.86 -12.06 -2.40
C THR A 506 -13.75 -10.95 -2.96
N HIS A 507 -14.04 -10.95 -4.27
CA HIS A 507 -15.02 -10.06 -4.89
C HIS A 507 -14.87 -8.56 -4.50
N GLY A 508 -13.62 -8.10 -4.45
CA GLY A 508 -13.27 -6.70 -4.17
C GLY A 508 -13.39 -6.27 -2.70
N PHE A 509 -13.53 -7.22 -1.76
CA PHE A 509 -13.60 -6.91 -0.33
C PHE A 509 -12.91 -7.95 0.53
N ASP A 510 -12.01 -7.46 1.37
CA ASP A 510 -11.45 -8.22 2.47
C ASP A 510 -12.36 -8.08 3.69
N GLN A 511 -13.00 -9.18 4.06
CA GLN A 511 -14.03 -9.24 5.11
C GLN A 511 -13.41 -9.16 6.52
N ASN A 512 -12.08 -9.21 6.62
CA ASN A 512 -11.36 -9.33 7.88
C ASN A 512 -10.43 -8.13 8.12
N GLN A 513 -9.98 -7.45 7.07
CA GLN A 513 -8.99 -6.37 7.16
C GLN A 513 -9.43 -5.24 8.11
N ARG A 514 -8.47 -4.81 8.92
CA ARG A 514 -8.57 -3.65 9.80
C ARG A 514 -7.18 -3.23 10.25
N PHE A 515 -7.04 -1.95 10.58
CA PHE A 515 -5.78 -1.35 10.96
C PHE A 515 -5.89 -0.66 12.31
N LEU A 516 -4.86 -0.81 13.15
CA LEU A 516 -4.74 -0.15 14.45
C LEU A 516 -3.34 0.42 14.63
N GLU A 517 -3.26 1.53 15.37
CA GLU A 517 -2.00 1.97 15.97
C GLU A 517 -1.96 1.66 17.46
N LEU A 518 -0.79 1.20 17.90
CA LEU A 518 -0.51 0.89 19.28
C LEU A 518 0.37 1.97 19.88
N SER A 519 0.10 2.30 21.15
CA SER A 519 1.03 3.08 21.95
C SER A 519 2.16 2.19 22.46
N PHE A 520 3.34 2.77 22.62
CA PHE A 520 4.49 2.07 23.18
C PHE A 520 5.41 3.02 23.95
N GLN A 521 6.22 2.44 24.82
CA GLN A 521 7.31 3.09 25.52
C GLN A 521 8.63 2.40 25.18
N ARG A 522 9.72 3.15 25.14
CA ARG A 522 11.06 2.58 24.92
C ARG A 522 11.52 1.91 26.21
N ALA A 523 12.03 0.70 26.08
CA ALA A 523 12.57 -0.09 27.18
C ALA A 523 13.99 -0.57 26.85
N ALA A 524 14.72 -1.06 27.85
CA ALA A 524 16.01 -1.69 27.59
C ALA A 524 15.82 -2.91 26.65
N GLY A 525 16.52 -2.91 25.51
CA GLY A 525 16.45 -4.00 24.53
C GLY A 525 15.21 -4.03 23.62
N GLY A 526 14.30 -3.05 23.69
CA GLY A 526 13.11 -3.06 22.85
C GLY A 526 12.05 -2.02 23.20
N LEU A 527 10.79 -2.39 22.99
CA LEU A 527 9.61 -1.58 23.27
C LEU A 527 8.66 -2.32 24.22
N THR A 528 8.04 -1.59 25.14
CA THR A 528 6.85 -2.03 25.86
C THR A 528 5.63 -1.47 25.13
N VAL A 529 4.87 -2.33 24.47
CA VAL A 529 3.72 -1.98 23.62
C VAL A 529 2.42 -2.24 24.39
N THR A 530 1.41 -1.38 24.24
CA THR A 530 0.10 -1.59 24.87
C THR A 530 -0.83 -2.33 23.92
N ALA A 531 -1.37 -3.47 24.35
CA ALA A 531 -2.37 -4.20 23.58
C ALA A 531 -3.67 -3.38 23.38
N PRO A 532 -4.47 -3.67 22.33
CA PRO A 532 -5.79 -3.07 22.18
C PRO A 532 -6.65 -3.24 23.43
N SER A 533 -7.57 -2.32 23.69
CA SER A 533 -8.35 -2.31 24.94
C SER A 533 -9.46 -3.36 25.01
N SER A 534 -10.01 -3.78 23.86
CA SER A 534 -11.13 -4.74 23.81
C SER A 534 -11.31 -5.38 22.43
N GLY A 535 -12.13 -6.44 22.39
CA GLY A 535 -12.61 -7.08 21.17
C GLY A 535 -13.40 -6.15 20.23
N SER A 536 -14.06 -5.12 20.75
CA SER A 536 -14.78 -4.14 19.91
C SER A 536 -13.83 -3.23 19.12
N VAL A 537 -12.60 -3.03 19.63
CA VAL A 537 -11.55 -2.28 18.94
C VAL A 537 -10.76 -3.20 18.01
N ALA A 538 -10.40 -4.39 18.49
CA ALA A 538 -9.72 -5.42 17.72
C ALA A 538 -10.31 -6.80 18.07
N PRO A 539 -11.25 -7.33 17.25
CA PRO A 539 -11.83 -8.65 17.49
C PRO A 539 -10.76 -9.73 17.63
N PRO A 540 -11.03 -10.77 18.42
CA PRO A 540 -10.04 -11.80 18.69
C PRO A 540 -9.57 -12.49 17.40
N GLY A 541 -8.32 -12.93 17.41
CA GLY A 541 -7.66 -13.57 16.27
C GLY A 541 -6.25 -13.06 16.03
N HIS A 542 -5.74 -13.31 14.82
CA HIS A 542 -4.34 -13.06 14.47
C HIS A 542 -4.15 -11.74 13.72
N TYR A 543 -3.05 -11.05 14.04
CA TYR A 543 -2.69 -9.75 13.51
C TYR A 543 -1.19 -9.70 13.19
N MET A 544 -0.84 -9.04 12.11
CA MET A 544 0.53 -8.66 11.79
C MET A 544 0.92 -7.41 12.58
N LEU A 545 1.90 -7.55 13.49
CA LEU A 545 2.56 -6.46 14.18
C LEU A 545 3.73 -5.95 13.34
N PHE A 546 3.68 -4.67 12.95
CA PHE A 546 4.77 -3.97 12.28
C PHE A 546 5.33 -2.85 13.16
N PHE A 547 6.64 -2.63 13.07
CA PHE A 547 7.27 -1.38 13.50
C PHE A 547 7.66 -0.54 12.30
N LEU A 548 7.44 0.77 12.39
CA LEU A 548 7.84 1.72 11.35
C LEU A 548 8.85 2.72 11.89
N ASN A 549 9.86 3.01 11.08
CA ASN A 549 10.84 4.05 11.37
C ASN A 549 10.38 5.44 10.91
N GLY A 550 11.18 6.48 11.17
CA GLY A 550 10.87 7.88 10.80
C GLY A 550 10.64 8.12 9.30
N ASN A 551 11.10 7.23 8.42
CA ASN A 551 10.89 7.31 6.97
C ASN A 551 9.63 6.56 6.51
N GLY A 552 8.88 5.96 7.45
CA GLY A 552 7.71 5.12 7.16
C GLY A 552 8.06 3.72 6.66
N VAL A 553 9.32 3.27 6.75
CA VAL A 553 9.71 1.92 6.33
C VAL A 553 9.25 0.91 7.39
N PRO A 554 8.43 -0.11 7.03
CA PRO A 554 7.98 -1.12 7.97
C PRO A 554 9.00 -2.26 8.14
N SER A 555 9.02 -2.85 9.32
CA SER A 555 9.67 -4.14 9.58
C SER A 555 9.02 -5.25 8.77
N LYS A 556 9.61 -6.45 8.76
CA LYS A 556 8.77 -7.65 8.56
C LYS A 556 7.88 -7.79 9.79
N ALA A 557 6.65 -8.24 9.60
CA ALA A 557 5.71 -8.42 10.69
C ALA A 557 6.08 -9.62 11.56
N ARG A 558 5.66 -9.56 12.82
CA ARG A 558 5.40 -10.75 13.63
C ARG A 558 3.88 -10.95 13.69
N ILE A 559 3.42 -12.17 13.38
CA ILE A 559 2.01 -12.51 13.53
C ILE A 559 1.78 -12.84 15.01
N ILE A 560 0.85 -12.14 15.65
CA ILE A 560 0.50 -12.31 17.06
C ILE A 560 -1.00 -12.55 17.19
N ARG A 561 -1.40 -13.35 18.17
CA ARG A 561 -2.82 -13.57 18.52
C ARG A 561 -3.26 -12.57 19.58
N ILE A 562 -4.46 -12.04 19.44
CA ILE A 562 -5.16 -11.23 20.45
C ILE A 562 -6.38 -12.01 20.91
N GLY A 563 -6.57 -12.08 22.23
CA GLY A 563 -7.69 -12.79 22.85
C GLY A 563 -7.31 -14.15 23.40
#